data_AF-A0A061PG07-F1
#
_entry.id   AF-A0A061PG07-F1
#
_cell.length_a   1.000
_cell.length_b   1.000
_cell.length_c   1.000
_cell.angle_alpha   90.00
_cell.angle_beta   90.00
_cell.angle_gamma   90.00
#
_symmetry.space_group_name_H-M   'P 1'
#
loop_
_entity.id
_entity.type
_entity.pdbx_description
1 polymer ?
#
loop_
_entity_poly.entity_id
_entity_poly.type
_entity_poly.pdbx_seq_one_letter_code
_entity_poly.pdbx_strand_id
1 'polypeptide(L)'
;MRRRWIGVSVVACLLGVSACAMGEDRGDNQHAHISGPTGSGWYPLSTLLSDIWLDEIAELDVTVVEGGAIGNIREVNTARDVQSGLVFASDFMDSIQGAGAFAGEPQENVKAIAAFYPTMWNIAVLEDSPYETLEDVVLHGADAINGNPGDASEATFRRFLKRWVMMRKR
;
A
#
# COMPACT_ATOMS: atom_id res chain seq x y z
N MET A 1 1.58 53.52 49.98
CA MET A 1 2.73 53.37 49.05
C MET A 1 3.37 51.99 49.25
N ARG A 2 3.59 51.27 48.15
CA ARG A 2 4.57 50.18 47.87
C ARG A 2 4.45 48.79 48.55
N ARG A 3 3.97 47.86 47.72
CA ARG A 3 4.23 46.41 47.56
C ARG A 3 5.66 45.92 47.84
N ARG A 4 5.78 44.61 48.15
CA ARG A 4 6.83 43.64 47.72
C ARG A 4 6.48 42.23 48.29
N TRP A 5 5.80 41.33 47.57
CA TRP A 5 6.31 40.29 46.62
C TRP A 5 7.58 39.57 47.08
N ILE A 6 7.44 38.47 47.84
CA ILE A 6 8.53 37.54 48.20
C ILE A 6 8.32 36.11 47.64
N GLY A 7 7.21 35.83 46.94
CA GLY A 7 6.81 34.46 46.59
C GLY A 7 7.16 33.93 45.19
N VAL A 8 8.34 34.19 44.61
CA VAL A 8 8.63 33.69 43.23
C VAL A 8 9.99 32.97 43.03
N SER A 9 10.95 33.05 43.94
CA SER A 9 12.33 32.64 43.59
C SER A 9 12.75 31.18 43.83
N VAL A 10 11.85 30.25 44.20
CA VAL A 10 12.25 28.83 44.46
C VAL A 10 11.73 27.84 43.41
N VAL A 11 10.75 28.21 42.58
CA VAL A 11 10.20 27.32 41.54
C VAL A 11 11.01 27.34 40.23
N ALA A 12 11.91 28.30 40.05
CA ALA A 12 12.67 28.47 38.80
C ALA A 12 13.91 27.56 38.65
N CYS A 13 14.28 26.76 39.65
CA CYS A 13 15.47 25.88 39.60
C CYS A 13 15.20 24.40 39.29
N LEU A 14 13.94 23.97 39.20
CA LEU A 14 13.59 22.58 38.86
C LEU A 14 13.18 22.37 37.39
N LEU A 15 13.21 23.43 36.57
CA LEU A 15 12.91 23.37 35.13
C LEU A 15 14.17 23.38 34.23
N GLY A 16 15.36 23.30 34.83
CA GLY A 16 16.64 23.54 34.14
C GLY A 16 17.48 22.31 33.77
N VAL A 17 17.05 21.08 34.05
CA VAL A 17 17.87 19.87 33.82
C VAL A 17 17.09 18.79 33.05
N SER A 18 16.49 19.17 31.93
CA SER A 18 15.98 18.19 30.96
C SER A 18 16.28 18.60 29.51
N ALA A 19 17.30 19.45 29.32
CA ALA A 19 17.70 19.99 28.01
C ALA A 19 18.95 19.32 27.41
N CYS A 20 19.36 18.16 27.93
CA CYS A 20 20.40 17.33 27.31
C CYS A 20 19.98 15.85 27.34
N ALA A 21 18.79 15.53 26.84
CA ALA A 21 18.70 14.32 26.03
C ALA A 21 19.26 14.73 24.67
N MET A 22 20.56 14.52 24.51
CA MET A 22 21.23 14.61 23.22
C MET A 22 20.36 13.82 22.24
N GLY A 23 19.80 14.50 21.25
CA GLY A 23 19.29 13.83 20.07
C GLY A 23 20.46 13.05 19.50
N GLU A 24 20.47 11.74 19.76
CA GLU A 24 21.05 10.84 18.78
C GLU A 24 20.32 11.17 17.49
N ASP A 25 21.07 11.72 16.55
CA ASP A 25 20.77 11.68 15.14
C ASP A 25 20.77 10.18 14.77
N ARG A 26 19.72 9.47 15.20
CA ARG A 26 19.36 8.17 14.66
C ARG A 26 19.07 8.50 13.21
N GLY A 27 20.01 8.17 12.32
CA GLY A 27 19.78 8.23 10.89
C GLY A 27 18.40 7.66 10.62
N ASP A 28 17.62 8.35 9.78
CA ASP A 28 16.27 7.95 9.39
C ASP A 28 16.35 6.67 8.55
N ASN A 29 16.68 5.57 9.22
CA ASN A 29 16.86 4.25 8.65
C ASN A 29 15.55 3.44 8.80
N GLN A 30 14.46 4.12 9.16
CA GLN A 30 13.14 3.50 9.21
C GLN A 30 12.60 3.38 7.79
N HIS A 31 12.29 2.16 7.40
CA HIS A 31 11.78 1.83 6.08
C HIS A 31 10.49 1.04 6.21
N ALA A 32 9.38 1.68 5.88
CA ALA A 32 8.10 1.04 5.75
C ALA A 32 7.90 0.49 4.34
N HIS A 33 7.54 -0.80 4.28
CA HIS A 33 7.20 -1.51 3.05
C HIS A 33 5.74 -1.94 3.08
N ILE A 34 4.93 -1.40 2.16
CA ILE A 34 3.51 -1.71 2.07
C ILE A 34 3.25 -2.92 1.16
N SER A 35 2.59 -3.93 1.71
CA SER A 35 2.40 -5.23 1.08
C SER A 35 0.96 -5.41 0.57
N GLY A 36 0.39 -6.61 0.67
CA GLY A 36 -1.04 -6.88 0.55
C GLY A 36 -1.71 -7.08 1.91
N PRO A 37 -2.97 -7.53 1.96
CA PRO A 37 -3.61 -7.99 3.20
C PRO A 37 -2.82 -9.13 3.83
N THR A 38 -2.87 -9.33 5.15
CA THR A 38 -2.20 -10.46 5.84
C THR A 38 -2.57 -11.84 5.29
N GLY A 39 -3.78 -12.00 4.75
CA GLY A 39 -4.22 -13.25 4.10
C GLY A 39 -3.70 -13.44 2.66
N SER A 40 -2.99 -12.46 2.09
CA SER A 40 -2.44 -12.54 0.75
C SER A 40 -1.04 -13.16 0.74
N GLY A 41 -0.63 -13.72 -0.40
CA GLY A 41 0.75 -14.19 -0.58
C GLY A 41 1.80 -13.06 -0.59
N TRP A 42 1.38 -11.79 -0.69
CA TRP A 42 2.30 -10.64 -0.65
C TRP A 42 2.85 -10.42 0.75
N TYR A 43 2.05 -10.58 1.80
CA TYR A 43 2.49 -10.31 3.17
C TYR A 43 3.68 -11.20 3.60
N PRO A 44 3.62 -12.54 3.50
CA PRO A 44 4.77 -13.39 3.84
C PRO A 44 5.97 -13.18 2.91
N LEU A 45 5.75 -12.83 1.63
CA LEU A 45 6.84 -12.46 0.72
C LEU A 45 7.56 -11.19 1.20
N SER A 46 6.80 -10.17 1.60
CA SER A 46 7.33 -8.93 2.15
C SER A 46 8.06 -9.15 3.46
N THR A 47 7.58 -10.03 4.34
CA THR A 47 8.30 -10.41 5.57
C THR A 47 9.64 -11.07 5.25
N LEU A 48 9.68 -11.99 4.27
CA LEU A 48 10.94 -12.59 3.85
C LEU A 48 11.90 -11.55 3.25
N LEU A 49 11.37 -10.60 2.46
CA LEU A 49 12.18 -9.51 1.92
C LEU A 49 12.72 -8.60 3.02
N SER A 50 11.93 -8.29 4.06
CA SER A 50 12.40 -7.49 5.19
C SER A 50 13.53 -8.19 5.94
N ASP A 51 13.43 -9.51 6.16
CA ASP A 51 14.50 -10.28 6.82
C ASP A 51 15.82 -10.17 6.03
N ILE A 52 15.75 -10.35 4.70
CA ILE A 52 16.92 -10.19 3.83
C ILE A 52 17.48 -8.76 3.90
N TRP A 53 16.63 -7.73 3.90
CA TRP A 53 17.09 -6.35 3.98
C TRP A 53 17.73 -6.02 5.33
N LEU A 54 17.19 -6.53 6.42
CA LEU A 54 17.76 -6.37 7.77
C LEU A 54 19.14 -7.05 7.88
N ASP A 55 19.33 -8.19 7.22
CA ASP A 55 20.60 -8.92 7.21
C ASP A 55 21.66 -8.25 6.32
N GLU A 56 21.24 -7.70 5.17
CA GLU A 56 22.16 -7.20 4.13
C GLU A 56 22.42 -5.67 4.20
N ILE A 57 21.53 -4.91 4.82
CA ILE A 57 21.61 -3.44 4.87
C ILE A 57 21.81 -3.01 6.32
N ALA A 58 23.06 -2.68 6.65
CA ALA A 58 23.43 -2.27 8.00
C ALA A 58 22.59 -1.06 8.48
N GLU A 59 22.14 -1.14 9.72
CA GLU A 59 21.38 -0.11 10.43
C GLU A 59 19.96 0.17 9.88
N LEU A 60 19.50 -0.55 8.85
CA LEU A 60 18.13 -0.46 8.35
C LEU A 60 17.15 -1.06 9.37
N ASP A 61 16.01 -0.39 9.57
CA ASP A 61 14.89 -0.86 10.38
C ASP A 61 13.66 -0.96 9.47
N VAL A 62 13.21 -2.18 9.19
CA VAL A 62 12.15 -2.44 8.23
C VAL A 62 10.85 -2.80 8.93
N THR A 63 9.76 -2.11 8.57
CA THR A 63 8.40 -2.48 8.99
C THR A 63 7.55 -2.85 7.79
N VAL A 64 6.90 -4.01 7.84
CA VAL A 64 5.93 -4.44 6.81
C VAL A 64 4.53 -4.06 7.25
N VAL A 65 3.81 -3.34 6.39
CA VAL A 65 2.42 -2.91 6.66
C VAL A 65 1.45 -3.48 5.63
N GLU A 66 0.20 -3.69 6.04
CA GLU A 66 -0.86 -4.16 5.13
C GLU A 66 -1.20 -3.10 4.08
N GLY A 67 -1.62 -3.56 2.90
CA GLY A 67 -2.03 -2.67 1.83
C GLY A 67 -2.76 -3.35 0.69
N GLY A 68 -2.79 -2.66 -0.45
CA GLY A 68 -3.41 -3.09 -1.70
C GLY A 68 -2.91 -2.25 -2.86
N ALA A 69 -2.57 -2.88 -3.98
CA ALA A 69 -1.74 -2.32 -5.06
C ALA A 69 -2.00 -0.83 -5.40
N ILE A 70 -3.25 -0.43 -5.65
CA ILE A 70 -3.60 0.96 -6.00
C ILE A 70 -3.30 1.93 -4.83
N GLY A 71 -3.68 1.55 -3.60
CA GLY A 71 -3.36 2.31 -2.39
C GLY A 71 -1.86 2.41 -2.16
N ASN A 72 -1.14 1.30 -2.35
CA ASN A 72 0.31 1.24 -2.20
C ASN A 72 1.02 2.26 -3.09
N ILE A 73 0.60 2.37 -4.36
CA ILE A 73 1.15 3.36 -5.28
C ILE A 73 0.93 4.78 -4.74
N ARG A 74 -0.28 5.09 -4.26
CA ARG A 74 -0.58 6.43 -3.72
C ARG A 74 0.27 6.76 -2.50
N GLU A 75 0.38 5.83 -1.56
CA GLU A 75 1.17 6.02 -0.33
C GLU A 75 2.65 6.22 -0.65
N VAL A 76 3.24 5.35 -1.48
CA VAL A 76 4.64 5.48 -1.90
C VAL A 76 4.87 6.76 -2.69
N ASN A 77 3.91 7.19 -3.53
CA ASN A 77 4.01 8.46 -4.26
C ASN A 77 4.11 9.66 -3.33
N THR A 78 3.45 9.62 -2.16
CA THR A 78 3.59 10.70 -1.16
C THR A 78 5.00 10.74 -0.54
N ALA A 79 5.68 9.60 -0.49
CA ALA A 79 6.98 9.40 0.17
C ALA A 79 7.02 9.88 1.64
N ARG A 80 5.87 9.90 2.34
CA ARG A 80 5.79 10.36 3.73
C ARG A 80 6.00 9.22 4.72
N ASP A 81 5.07 8.27 4.72
CA ASP A 81 5.01 7.22 5.73
C ASP A 81 5.47 5.86 5.20
N VAL A 82 5.54 5.70 3.87
CA VAL A 82 5.90 4.45 3.20
C VAL A 82 6.86 4.74 2.04
N GLN A 83 7.98 4.01 1.99
CA GLN A 83 9.04 4.23 1.01
C GLN A 83 9.00 3.22 -0.14
N SER A 84 8.38 2.05 0.05
CA SER A 84 8.28 1.03 -1.01
C SER A 84 7.03 0.16 -0.85
N GLY A 85 6.62 -0.53 -1.92
CA GLY A 85 5.52 -1.47 -1.83
C GLY A 85 5.36 -2.39 -3.03
N LEU A 86 4.50 -3.40 -2.88
CA LEU A 86 4.13 -4.33 -3.94
C LEU A 86 2.92 -3.84 -4.71
N VAL A 87 2.95 -4.01 -6.03
CA VAL A 87 1.91 -3.54 -6.95
C VAL A 87 1.76 -4.52 -8.11
N PHE A 88 0.60 -4.53 -8.77
CA PHE A 88 0.50 -5.18 -10.08
C PHE A 88 1.09 -4.27 -11.16
N ALA A 89 1.78 -4.87 -12.13
CA ALA A 89 2.39 -4.12 -13.24
C ALA A 89 1.37 -3.31 -14.04
N SER A 90 0.12 -3.81 -14.18
CA SER A 90 -0.95 -3.07 -14.84
C SER A 90 -1.29 -1.78 -14.11
N ASP A 91 -1.43 -1.82 -12.79
CA ASP A 91 -1.83 -0.67 -11.98
C ASP A 91 -0.69 0.36 -11.92
N PHE A 92 0.57 -0.10 -11.89
CA PHE A 92 1.73 0.78 -12.01
C PHE A 92 1.74 1.49 -13.37
N MET A 93 1.44 0.79 -14.46
CA MET A 93 1.35 1.44 -15.78
C MET A 93 0.23 2.47 -15.84
N ASP A 94 -0.93 2.16 -15.25
CA ASP A 94 -2.03 3.11 -15.14
C ASP A 94 -1.66 4.33 -14.30
N SER A 95 -0.89 4.15 -13.22
CA SER A 95 -0.49 5.26 -12.36
C SER A 95 0.46 6.22 -13.07
N ILE A 96 1.40 5.70 -13.86
CA ILE A 96 2.30 6.54 -14.67
C ILE A 96 1.53 7.29 -15.76
N GLN A 97 0.51 6.66 -16.34
CA GLN A 97 -0.28 7.25 -17.43
C GLN A 97 -1.42 8.16 -16.94
N GLY A 98 -1.72 8.16 -15.63
CA GLY A 98 -2.91 8.82 -15.10
C GLY A 98 -4.20 8.23 -15.67
N ALA A 99 -4.27 6.90 -15.75
CA ALA A 99 -5.40 6.14 -16.29
C ALA A 99 -6.08 5.28 -15.22
N GLY A 100 -7.24 4.70 -15.54
CA GLY A 100 -7.94 3.79 -14.63
C GLY A 100 -8.28 4.45 -13.28
N ALA A 101 -7.78 3.87 -12.19
CA ALA A 101 -7.96 4.39 -10.84
C ALA A 101 -7.17 5.69 -10.56
N PHE A 102 -6.29 6.09 -11.48
CA PHE A 102 -5.48 7.31 -11.42
C PHE A 102 -5.88 8.34 -12.48
N ALA A 103 -7.12 8.26 -12.99
CA ALA A 103 -7.62 9.12 -14.06
C ALA A 103 -7.45 10.61 -13.74
N GLY A 104 -6.60 11.30 -14.49
CA GLY A 104 -6.30 12.72 -14.29
C GLY A 104 -5.30 13.03 -13.17
N GLU A 105 -4.76 12.01 -12.51
CA GLU A 105 -3.81 12.12 -11.40
C GLU A 105 -2.62 11.16 -11.58
N PRO A 106 -1.71 11.41 -12.55
CA PRO A 106 -0.48 10.63 -12.69
C PRO A 106 0.35 10.65 -11.41
N GLN A 107 0.93 9.50 -11.05
CA GLN A 107 1.79 9.35 -9.88
C GLN A 107 3.24 9.47 -10.33
N GLU A 108 3.85 10.64 -10.13
CA GLU A 108 5.16 10.99 -10.72
C GLU A 108 6.36 10.58 -9.84
N ASN A 109 6.14 10.29 -8.57
CA ASN A 109 7.19 10.03 -7.58
C ASN A 109 7.36 8.53 -7.26
N VAL A 110 6.97 7.65 -8.20
CA VAL A 110 7.10 6.19 -8.05
C VAL A 110 8.01 5.62 -9.13
N LYS A 111 8.81 4.60 -8.78
CA LYS A 111 9.71 3.90 -9.70
C LYS A 111 9.63 2.40 -9.47
N ALA A 112 9.71 1.64 -10.56
CA ALA A 112 9.81 0.18 -10.49
C ALA A 112 11.25 -0.24 -10.12
N ILE A 113 11.37 -1.16 -9.16
CA ILE A 113 12.66 -1.73 -8.72
C ILE A 113 12.89 -3.10 -9.38
N ALA A 114 11.90 -3.98 -9.31
CA ALA A 114 11.97 -5.34 -9.83
C ALA A 114 10.59 -5.91 -10.16
N ALA A 115 10.57 -6.95 -11.00
CA ALA A 115 9.40 -7.79 -11.24
C ALA A 115 9.68 -9.19 -10.70
N PHE A 116 8.80 -9.71 -9.83
CA PHE A 116 9.05 -10.97 -9.12
C PHE A 116 8.49 -12.20 -9.85
N TYR A 117 7.20 -12.19 -10.17
CA TYR A 117 6.52 -13.34 -10.77
C TYR A 117 5.29 -12.89 -11.56
N PRO A 118 4.87 -13.68 -12.58
CA PRO A 118 3.58 -13.46 -13.23
C PRO A 118 2.44 -13.86 -12.30
N THR A 119 1.45 -12.99 -12.17
CA THR A 119 0.23 -13.25 -11.42
C THR A 119 -0.86 -13.74 -12.36
N MET A 120 -1.35 -14.96 -12.14
CA MET A 120 -2.52 -15.48 -12.84
C MET A 120 -3.79 -14.99 -12.14
N TRP A 121 -4.74 -14.50 -12.91
CA TRP A 121 -6.04 -14.12 -12.39
C TRP A 121 -6.94 -15.36 -12.35
N ASN A 122 -7.47 -15.67 -11.18
CA ASN A 122 -8.27 -16.87 -10.95
C ASN A 122 -9.74 -16.47 -10.79
N ILE A 123 -10.61 -17.10 -11.57
CA ILE A 123 -12.06 -17.06 -11.38
C ILE A 123 -12.45 -18.43 -10.83
N ALA A 124 -13.00 -18.44 -9.63
CA ALA A 124 -13.49 -19.65 -8.99
C ALA A 124 -15.00 -19.52 -8.77
N VAL A 125 -15.68 -20.65 -8.91
CA VAL A 125 -17.12 -20.78 -8.65
C VAL A 125 -17.32 -21.93 -7.66
N LEU A 126 -18.46 -21.95 -6.97
CA LEU A 126 -18.82 -23.09 -6.14
C LEU A 126 -19.12 -24.30 -7.03
N GLU A 127 -18.83 -25.50 -6.53
CA GLU A 127 -19.07 -26.75 -7.25
C GLU A 127 -20.55 -26.94 -7.63
N ASP A 128 -21.45 -26.46 -6.78
CA ASP A 128 -22.91 -26.51 -6.97
C ASP A 128 -23.48 -25.26 -7.66
N SER A 129 -22.62 -24.34 -8.12
CA SER A 129 -23.08 -23.13 -8.82
C SER A 129 -23.53 -23.43 -10.25
N PRO A 130 -24.47 -22.62 -10.81
CA PRO A 130 -24.95 -22.80 -12.17
C PRO A 130 -23.98 -22.27 -13.24
N TYR A 131 -22.75 -21.87 -12.88
CA TYR A 131 -21.82 -21.20 -13.79
C TYR A 131 -20.70 -22.15 -14.21
N GLU A 132 -20.72 -22.60 -15.47
CA GLU A 132 -19.62 -23.40 -16.04
C GLU A 132 -18.75 -22.57 -16.99
N THR A 133 -19.33 -21.51 -17.53
CA THR A 133 -18.68 -20.60 -18.48
C THR A 133 -18.77 -19.15 -18.00
N LEU A 134 -17.91 -18.29 -18.56
CA LEU A 134 -17.99 -16.87 -18.27
C LEU A 134 -19.26 -16.23 -18.86
N GLU A 135 -19.74 -16.79 -19.98
CA GLU A 135 -20.99 -16.43 -20.62
C GLU A 135 -22.16 -16.56 -19.63
N ASP A 136 -22.20 -17.63 -18.84
CA ASP A 136 -23.25 -17.86 -17.83
C ASP A 136 -23.28 -16.74 -16.79
N VAL A 137 -22.10 -16.33 -16.31
CA VAL A 137 -21.93 -15.23 -15.35
C VAL A 137 -22.48 -13.92 -15.91
N VAL A 138 -22.20 -13.63 -17.19
CA VAL A 138 -22.62 -12.36 -17.82
C VAL A 138 -24.11 -12.35 -18.16
N LEU A 139 -24.66 -13.48 -18.61
CA LEU A 139 -26.06 -13.58 -19.04
C LEU A 139 -27.03 -13.67 -17.87
N HIS A 140 -26.68 -14.42 -16.82
CA HIS A 140 -27.55 -14.67 -15.68
C HIS A 140 -27.31 -13.70 -14.52
N GLY A 141 -26.17 -13.01 -14.53
CA GLY A 141 -25.69 -12.27 -13.36
C GLY A 141 -25.19 -13.23 -12.29
N ALA A 142 -24.17 -12.82 -11.54
CA ALA A 142 -23.64 -13.58 -10.41
C ALA A 142 -23.40 -12.65 -9.22
N ASP A 143 -23.63 -13.16 -8.02
CA ASP A 143 -23.19 -12.55 -6.78
C ASP A 143 -21.68 -12.79 -6.64
N ALA A 144 -20.90 -11.96 -7.34
CA ALA A 144 -19.45 -12.11 -7.45
C ALA A 144 -18.71 -11.33 -6.35
N ILE A 145 -17.71 -11.96 -5.73
CA ILE A 145 -16.75 -11.31 -4.85
C ILE A 145 -15.58 -10.84 -5.71
N ASN A 146 -15.65 -9.62 -6.22
CA ASN A 146 -14.67 -9.05 -7.13
C ASN A 146 -13.59 -8.20 -6.44
N GLY A 147 -13.52 -8.21 -5.11
CA GLY A 147 -12.63 -7.36 -4.31
C GLY A 147 -13.31 -6.12 -3.77
N ASN A 148 -12.61 -5.36 -2.92
CA ASN A 148 -13.16 -4.14 -2.34
C ASN A 148 -13.33 -3.04 -3.40
N PRO A 149 -14.29 -2.13 -3.23
CA PRO A 149 -14.44 -0.98 -4.12
C PRO A 149 -13.15 -0.15 -4.20
N GLY A 150 -12.67 0.10 -5.41
CA GLY A 150 -11.48 0.91 -5.68
C GLY A 150 -10.16 0.14 -5.68
N ASP A 151 -10.17 -1.16 -5.37
CA ASP A 151 -8.97 -1.99 -5.34
C ASP A 151 -8.65 -2.61 -6.71
N ALA A 152 -7.42 -3.08 -6.85
CA ALA A 152 -6.88 -3.65 -8.09
C ALA A 152 -7.68 -4.87 -8.58
N SER A 153 -8.18 -5.69 -7.66
CA SER A 153 -9.02 -6.85 -7.98
C SER A 153 -10.33 -6.42 -8.64
N GLU A 154 -10.99 -5.39 -8.10
CA GLU A 154 -12.23 -4.85 -8.64
C GLU A 154 -12.01 -4.20 -10.01
N ALA A 155 -10.95 -3.39 -10.12
CA ALA A 155 -10.55 -2.75 -11.36
C ALA A 155 -10.25 -3.79 -12.46
N THR A 156 -9.52 -4.85 -12.12
CA THR A 156 -9.20 -5.96 -13.03
C THR A 156 -10.45 -6.71 -13.47
N PHE A 157 -11.34 -7.05 -12.53
CA PHE A 157 -12.61 -7.71 -12.83
C PHE A 157 -13.45 -6.89 -13.82
N ARG A 158 -13.59 -5.58 -13.59
CA ARG A 158 -14.33 -4.68 -14.50
C ARG A 158 -13.70 -4.60 -15.88
N ARG A 159 -12.37 -4.51 -15.96
CA ARG A 159 -11.62 -4.47 -17.24
C ARG A 159 -11.86 -5.74 -18.04
N PHE A 160 -11.76 -6.87 -17.38
CA PHE A 160 -11.96 -8.18 -17.99
C PHE A 160 -13.37 -8.32 -18.57
N LEU A 161 -14.42 -8.11 -17.76
CA LEU A 161 -15.81 -8.21 -18.22
C LEU A 161 -16.12 -7.24 -19.36
N LYS A 162 -15.68 -5.98 -19.23
CA LYS A 162 -15.87 -4.98 -20.29
C LYS A 162 -15.24 -5.42 -21.61
N ARG A 163 -14.01 -5.96 -21.56
CA ARG A 163 -13.30 -6.45 -22.74
C ARG A 163 -13.98 -7.66 -23.35
N TRP A 164 -14.40 -8.61 -22.53
CA TRP A 164 -15.11 -9.81 -22.97
C TRP A 164 -16.41 -9.46 -23.73
N VAL A 165 -17.24 -8.57 -23.17
CA VAL A 165 -18.47 -8.10 -23.82
C VAL A 165 -18.19 -7.40 -25.16
N MET A 166 -17.14 -6.58 -25.24
CA MET A 166 -16.77 -5.92 -26.50
C MET A 166 -16.35 -6.90 -27.60
N MET A 167 -15.66 -7.99 -27.25
CA MET A 167 -15.22 -8.98 -28.22
C MET A 167 -16.38 -9.78 -28.83
N ARG A 168 -17.44 -10.03 -28.05
CA ARG A 168 -18.63 -10.79 -28.48
C ARG A 168 -19.67 -9.96 -29.25
N LYS A 169 -19.55 -8.64 -29.25
CA LYS A 169 -20.41 -7.72 -30.03
C LYS A 169 -19.87 -7.40 -31.44
N ARG A 170 -18.72 -7.97 -31.80
CA ARG A 170 -18.16 -7.93 -33.15
C ARG A 170 -18.53 -9.20 -33.90
#